data_AF-A0A932T9W5-F1
#
_entry.id   AF-A0A932T9W5-F1
#
_cell.length_a   1.000
_cell.length_b   1.000
_cell.length_c   1.000
_cell.angle_alpha   90.00
_cell.angle_beta   90.00
_cell.angle_gamma   90.00
#
_symmetry.space_group_name_H-M   'P 1'
#
loop_
_entity.id
_entity.type
_entity.pdbx_description
1 polymer ?
#
loop_
_entity_poly.entity_id
_entity_poly.type
_entity_poly.pdbx_seq_one_letter_code
_entity_poly.pdbx_strand_id
1 'polypeptide(L)'
;MNQLLCKLLSASKPSEKLKALNQHPSVVQVLEDKPHLFDGLTQEEELTLKKLIAIGQWEHVVGISSDIDQIALRDLLKKLLSVDTFYHELGGIVGYQEKVTGFLKGSVDEKASEVIAFHPPSFIDIGEETEAVQEATLSGIRALSQVAEFYPLGGAADRLHLVDEETGLELPAAKLSYAGKTLLEGLIQDLAAREYLHFKLFDQQVEVPIVMMTSLEKNNHSHVLAICEAMNWFGREKKNFRIFTQPLVPAVDQEGNWCLLGPLSPLLKPGGHGALWKLAYDKGVFT
;
A
#
# COMPACT_ATOMS: atom_id res chain seq x y z
N MET A 1 1.36 -18.30 18.66
CA MET A 1 2.19 -17.77 17.56
C MET A 1 2.85 -18.95 16.85
N ASN A 2 2.68 -19.07 15.53
CA ASN A 2 3.21 -20.18 14.73
C ASN A 2 4.74 -20.34 14.89
N GLN A 3 5.24 -21.56 15.14
CA GLN A 3 6.66 -21.84 15.36
C GLN A 3 7.53 -21.43 14.16
N LEU A 4 7.00 -21.53 12.94
CA LEU A 4 7.67 -21.05 11.73
C LEU A 4 7.85 -19.53 11.79
N LEU A 5 6.80 -18.80 12.19
CA LEU A 5 6.83 -17.34 12.26
C LEU A 5 7.92 -16.85 13.23
N CYS A 6 8.02 -17.47 14.42
CA CYS A 6 9.08 -17.15 15.39
C CYS A 6 10.49 -17.36 14.80
N LYS A 7 10.69 -18.42 13.99
CA LYS A 7 11.97 -18.67 13.32
C LYS A 7 12.25 -17.64 12.22
N LEU A 8 11.22 -17.23 11.46
CA LEU A 8 11.37 -16.25 10.39
C LEU A 8 11.67 -14.84 10.92
N LEU A 9 11.09 -14.46 12.05
CA LEU A 9 11.33 -13.18 12.71
C LEU A 9 12.70 -13.10 13.39
N SER A 10 13.19 -14.22 13.95
CA SER A 10 14.51 -14.27 14.58
C SER A 10 15.67 -14.42 13.60
N ALA A 11 15.40 -14.85 12.36
CA ALA A 11 16.39 -15.00 11.31
C ALA A 11 16.75 -13.65 10.67
N SER A 12 18.04 -13.31 10.72
CA SER A 12 18.58 -12.07 10.16
C SER A 12 18.99 -12.22 8.69
N LYS A 13 19.34 -13.45 8.27
CA LYS A 13 19.84 -13.74 6.92
C LYS A 13 18.83 -14.54 6.08
N PRO A 14 18.76 -14.30 4.76
CA PRO A 14 17.97 -15.12 3.84
C PRO A 14 18.24 -16.63 3.96
N SER A 15 19.50 -17.03 4.13
CA SER A 15 19.89 -18.44 4.29
C SER A 15 19.31 -19.11 5.55
N GLU A 16 19.15 -18.36 6.64
CA GLU A 16 18.54 -18.84 7.89
C GLU A 16 17.04 -19.04 7.71
N LYS A 17 16.37 -18.11 7.01
CA LYS A 17 14.96 -18.22 6.65
C LYS A 17 14.71 -19.43 5.74
N LEU A 18 15.57 -19.65 4.73
CA LEU A 18 15.51 -20.83 3.88
C LEU A 18 15.66 -22.12 4.68
N LYS A 19 16.61 -22.18 5.62
CA LYS A 19 16.79 -23.35 6.49
C LYS A 19 15.53 -23.66 7.30
N ALA A 20 14.88 -22.64 7.85
CA ALA A 20 13.62 -22.81 8.58
C ALA A 20 12.48 -23.32 7.69
N LEU A 21 12.35 -22.77 6.47
CA LEU A 21 11.33 -23.17 5.50
C LEU A 21 11.56 -24.57 4.93
N ASN A 22 12.81 -24.96 4.68
CA ASN A 22 13.17 -26.30 4.20
C ASN A 22 12.85 -27.42 5.20
N GLN A 23 12.57 -27.08 6.45
CA GLN A 23 12.14 -28.02 7.48
C GLN A 23 10.61 -28.05 7.65
N HIS A 24 9.87 -27.18 6.94
CA HIS A 24 8.42 -27.12 7.06
C HIS A 24 7.79 -28.29 6.28
N PRO A 25 6.86 -29.08 6.88
CA PRO A 25 6.34 -30.31 6.25
C PRO A 25 5.78 -30.10 4.84
N SER A 26 4.94 -29.07 4.64
CA SER A 26 4.37 -28.77 3.32
C SER A 26 5.42 -28.37 2.29
N VAL A 27 6.51 -27.73 2.72
CA VAL A 27 7.61 -27.32 1.83
C VAL A 27 8.43 -28.54 1.42
N VAL A 28 8.73 -29.43 2.36
CA VAL A 28 9.42 -30.70 2.08
C VAL A 28 8.63 -31.53 1.08
N GLN A 29 7.33 -31.69 1.30
CA GLN A 29 6.46 -32.44 0.40
C GLN A 29 6.50 -31.88 -1.03
N VAL A 30 6.34 -30.56 -1.20
CA VAL A 30 6.37 -29.94 -2.55
C VAL A 30 7.76 -30.03 -3.19
N LEU A 31 8.85 -29.95 -2.41
CA LEU A 31 10.21 -30.13 -2.91
C LEU A 31 10.45 -31.54 -3.44
N GLU A 32 9.89 -32.56 -2.78
CA GLU A 32 9.97 -33.96 -3.22
C GLU A 32 9.09 -34.23 -4.45
N ASP A 33 7.85 -33.74 -4.44
CA ASP A 33 6.88 -33.98 -5.50
C ASP A 33 7.18 -33.19 -6.79
N LYS A 34 7.70 -31.96 -6.65
CA LYS A 34 7.85 -31.00 -7.76
C LYS A 34 9.17 -30.19 -7.65
N PRO A 35 10.35 -30.84 -7.69
CA PRO A 35 11.64 -30.16 -7.53
C PRO A 35 11.92 -29.12 -8.61
N HIS A 36 11.44 -29.35 -9.84
CA HIS A 36 11.63 -28.47 -11.00
C HIS A 36 11.03 -27.07 -10.84
N LEU A 37 10.15 -26.85 -9.86
CA LEU A 37 9.57 -25.54 -9.57
C LEU A 37 10.56 -24.53 -9.04
N PHE A 38 11.65 -25.02 -8.46
CA PHE A 38 12.69 -24.19 -7.86
C PHE A 38 13.83 -23.90 -8.83
N ASP A 39 13.78 -24.46 -10.05
CA ASP A 39 14.86 -24.35 -11.01
C ASP A 39 15.02 -22.91 -11.52
N GLY A 40 16.23 -22.38 -11.36
CA GLY A 40 16.60 -21.03 -11.81
C GLY A 40 15.96 -19.89 -11.00
N LEU A 41 15.23 -20.17 -9.93
CA LEU A 41 14.73 -19.12 -9.03
C LEU A 41 15.89 -18.42 -8.33
N THR A 42 15.77 -17.10 -8.18
CA THR A 42 16.59 -16.32 -7.27
C THR A 42 16.30 -16.70 -5.82
N GLN A 43 17.20 -16.36 -4.90
CA GLN A 43 17.01 -16.63 -3.48
C GLN A 43 15.72 -15.98 -2.92
N GLU A 44 15.35 -14.79 -3.41
CA GLU A 44 14.13 -14.08 -2.99
C GLU A 44 12.86 -14.74 -3.54
N GLU A 45 12.89 -15.19 -4.80
CA GLU A 45 11.79 -15.96 -5.41
C GLU A 45 11.60 -17.30 -4.68
N GLU A 46 12.69 -18.03 -4.40
CA GLU A 46 12.66 -19.30 -3.67
C GLU A 46 12.09 -19.11 -2.25
N LEU A 47 12.53 -18.07 -1.53
CA LEU A 47 11.98 -17.74 -0.21
C LEU A 47 10.49 -17.44 -0.29
N THR A 48 10.07 -16.61 -1.24
CA THR A 48 8.67 -16.23 -1.43
C THR A 48 7.80 -17.45 -1.74
N LEU A 49 8.26 -18.32 -2.64
CA LEU A 49 7.56 -19.56 -3.00
C LEU A 49 7.42 -20.49 -1.79
N LYS A 50 8.50 -20.70 -1.04
CA LYS A 50 8.46 -21.56 0.16
C LYS A 50 7.56 -21.01 1.25
N LYS A 51 7.50 -19.68 1.41
CA LYS A 51 6.55 -19.04 2.32
C LYS A 51 5.11 -19.25 1.85
N LEU A 52 4.82 -19.11 0.56
CA LEU A 52 3.50 -19.37 -0.04
C LEU A 52 3.03 -20.81 0.21
N ILE A 53 3.94 -21.78 0.06
CA ILE A 53 3.69 -23.18 0.38
C ILE A 53 3.44 -23.37 1.88
N ALA A 54 4.29 -22.79 2.73
CA ALA A 54 4.20 -22.95 4.17
C ALA A 54 2.89 -22.40 4.77
N ILE A 55 2.31 -21.37 4.17
CA ILE A 55 1.01 -20.82 4.59
C ILE A 55 -0.21 -21.56 4.00
N GLY A 56 0.03 -22.65 3.26
CA GLY A 56 -1.03 -23.47 2.68
C GLY A 56 -1.73 -22.85 1.46
N GLN A 57 -1.26 -21.71 0.96
CA GLN A 57 -1.89 -21.02 -0.17
C GLN A 57 -1.40 -21.55 -1.53
N TRP A 58 -0.28 -22.27 -1.57
CA TRP A 58 0.28 -22.84 -2.79
C TRP A 58 -0.71 -23.72 -3.58
N GLU A 59 -1.32 -24.70 -2.91
CA GLU A 59 -2.25 -25.63 -3.57
C GLU A 59 -3.46 -24.89 -4.13
N HIS A 60 -3.94 -23.89 -3.39
CA HIS A 60 -5.05 -23.06 -3.82
C HIS A 60 -4.67 -22.21 -5.04
N VAL A 61 -3.56 -21.46 -4.95
CA VAL A 61 -3.12 -20.50 -5.97
C VAL A 61 -2.74 -21.18 -7.29
N VAL A 62 -2.13 -22.36 -7.25
CA VAL A 62 -1.73 -23.10 -8.45
C VAL A 62 -2.91 -23.84 -9.09
N GLY A 63 -3.88 -24.27 -8.29
CA GLY A 63 -4.97 -25.13 -8.72
C GLY A 63 -4.51 -26.55 -9.10
N ILE A 64 -5.34 -27.25 -9.87
CA ILE A 64 -5.14 -28.67 -10.27
C ILE A 64 -4.19 -28.80 -11.49
N SER A 65 -3.52 -27.72 -11.92
CA SER A 65 -2.67 -27.79 -13.12
C SER A 65 -1.41 -28.62 -12.89
N SER A 66 -1.19 -29.66 -13.71
CA SER A 66 0.05 -30.43 -13.73
C SER A 66 1.20 -29.68 -14.39
N ASP A 67 0.89 -28.76 -15.31
CA ASP A 67 1.87 -27.95 -16.04
C ASP A 67 1.85 -26.53 -15.49
N ILE A 68 2.94 -26.16 -14.82
CA ILE A 68 3.11 -24.83 -14.23
C ILE A 68 3.89 -23.96 -15.22
N ASP A 69 3.26 -22.89 -15.69
CA ASP A 69 3.94 -21.85 -16.46
C ASP A 69 4.94 -21.11 -15.56
N GLN A 70 6.22 -21.31 -15.83
CA GLN A 70 7.34 -20.71 -15.10
C GLN A 70 7.37 -19.18 -15.21
N ILE A 71 6.90 -18.61 -16.32
CA ILE A 71 6.84 -17.16 -16.50
C ILE A 71 5.76 -16.59 -15.59
N ALA A 72 4.56 -17.18 -15.63
CA ALA A 72 3.45 -16.78 -14.75
C ALA A 72 3.79 -16.96 -13.25
N LEU A 73 4.52 -18.04 -12.91
CA LEU A 73 5.00 -18.26 -11.54
C LEU A 73 5.93 -17.14 -11.09
N ARG A 74 6.92 -16.76 -11.91
CA ARG A 74 7.83 -15.65 -11.56
C ARG A 74 7.10 -14.32 -11.43
N ASP A 75 6.13 -14.05 -12.29
CA ASP A 75 5.30 -12.85 -12.19
C ASP A 75 4.49 -12.81 -10.89
N LEU A 76 3.94 -13.95 -10.45
CA LEU A 76 3.31 -14.10 -9.15
C LEU A 76 4.32 -13.83 -8.01
N LEU A 77 5.47 -14.49 -8.03
CA LEU A 77 6.48 -14.34 -6.97
C LEU A 77 6.98 -12.90 -6.85
N LYS A 78 7.16 -12.20 -7.97
CA LYS A 78 7.51 -10.78 -7.99
C LYS A 78 6.44 -9.90 -7.32
N LYS A 79 5.16 -10.16 -7.58
CA LYS A 79 4.05 -9.46 -6.92
C LYS A 79 4.06 -9.74 -5.41
N LEU A 80 4.21 -11.01 -5.02
CA LEU A 80 4.22 -11.41 -3.61
C LEU A 80 5.46 -10.92 -2.85
N LEU A 81 6.60 -10.78 -3.51
CA LEU A 81 7.81 -10.21 -2.91
C LEU A 81 7.56 -8.78 -2.41
N SER A 82 6.74 -7.99 -3.12
CA SER A 82 6.38 -6.64 -2.66
C SER A 82 5.59 -6.66 -1.35
N VAL A 83 4.69 -7.64 -1.19
CA VAL A 83 3.91 -7.87 0.03
C VAL A 83 4.81 -8.38 1.15
N ASP A 84 5.68 -9.34 0.83
CA ASP A 84 6.63 -9.94 1.77
C ASP A 84 7.59 -8.89 2.35
N THR A 85 8.10 -8.02 1.48
CA THR A 85 8.99 -6.91 1.86
C THR A 85 8.27 -5.89 2.72
N PHE A 86 7.06 -5.50 2.33
CA PHE A 86 6.28 -4.53 3.10
C PHE A 86 5.95 -5.03 4.51
N TYR A 87 5.54 -6.28 4.64
CA TYR A 87 5.20 -6.90 5.93
C TYR A 87 6.37 -7.62 6.61
N HIS A 88 7.62 -7.34 6.24
CA HIS A 88 8.78 -8.08 6.78
C HIS A 88 8.86 -8.06 8.31
N GLU A 89 8.44 -6.96 8.96
CA GLU A 89 8.39 -6.81 10.43
C GLU A 89 7.37 -7.75 11.08
N LEU A 90 6.35 -8.16 10.33
CA LEU A 90 5.40 -9.18 10.77
C LEU A 90 5.88 -10.60 10.43
N GLY A 91 6.97 -10.76 9.67
CA GLY A 91 7.42 -12.04 9.12
C GLY A 91 7.08 -12.23 7.63
N GLY A 92 6.72 -11.14 6.95
CA GLY A 92 6.37 -11.14 5.52
C GLY A 92 5.00 -11.73 5.26
N ILE A 93 4.83 -12.42 4.12
CA ILE A 93 3.53 -13.02 3.75
C ILE A 93 3.03 -14.07 4.77
N VAL A 94 3.95 -14.71 5.50
CA VAL A 94 3.61 -15.64 6.58
C VAL A 94 2.94 -14.90 7.75
N GLY A 95 3.54 -13.80 8.18
CA GLY A 95 2.98 -12.96 9.24
C GLY A 95 1.66 -12.32 8.86
N TYR A 96 1.57 -11.84 7.62
CA TYR A 96 0.34 -11.30 7.05
C TYR A 96 -0.79 -12.34 7.12
N GLN A 97 -0.57 -13.56 6.61
CA GLN A 97 -1.57 -14.61 6.61
C GLN A 97 -1.99 -15.02 8.03
N GLU A 98 -1.05 -15.15 8.96
CA GLU A 98 -1.33 -15.45 10.36
C GLU A 98 -2.21 -14.38 11.02
N LYS A 99 -1.96 -13.10 10.73
CA LYS A 99 -2.79 -12.00 11.25
C LYS A 99 -4.19 -12.02 10.67
N VAL A 100 -4.32 -12.17 9.36
CA VAL A 100 -5.61 -12.24 8.66
C VAL A 100 -6.45 -13.40 9.20
N THR A 101 -5.88 -14.61 9.26
CA THR A 101 -6.59 -15.79 9.78
C THR A 101 -6.90 -15.68 11.27
N GLY A 102 -6.05 -15.01 12.06
CA GLY A 102 -6.35 -14.67 13.45
C GLY A 102 -7.61 -13.80 13.56
N PHE A 103 -7.69 -12.72 12.77
CA PHE A 103 -8.86 -11.85 12.74
C PHE A 103 -10.14 -12.60 12.34
N LEU A 104 -10.08 -13.46 11.32
CA LEU A 104 -11.23 -14.27 10.88
C LEU A 104 -11.71 -15.26 11.95
N LYS A 105 -10.78 -15.84 12.72
CA LYS A 105 -11.10 -16.75 13.84
C LYS A 105 -11.59 -16.02 15.09
N GLY A 106 -11.72 -14.69 15.04
CA GLY A 106 -12.11 -13.88 16.18
C GLY A 106 -11.09 -13.93 17.31
N SER A 107 -9.79 -14.05 17.00
CA SER A 107 -8.75 -13.87 18.01
C SER A 107 -8.82 -12.43 18.52
N VAL A 108 -9.56 -12.23 19.60
CA VAL A 108 -9.67 -10.96 20.30
C VAL A 108 -8.31 -10.72 20.94
N ASP A 109 -7.70 -9.57 20.67
CA ASP A 109 -6.59 -9.09 21.49
C ASP A 109 -7.15 -9.04 22.93
N GLU A 110 -6.62 -9.81 23.89
CA GLU A 110 -7.21 -9.91 25.24
C GLU A 110 -7.38 -8.54 25.92
N LYS A 111 -6.66 -7.52 25.43
CA LYS A 111 -6.75 -6.10 25.83
C LYS A 111 -7.96 -5.34 25.26
N ALA A 112 -8.65 -5.85 24.24
CA ALA A 112 -9.78 -5.19 23.58
C ALA A 112 -11.13 -5.42 24.29
N SER A 113 -11.17 -6.26 25.34
CA SER A 113 -12.38 -6.55 26.12
C SER A 113 -12.68 -5.56 27.24
N GLU A 114 -11.82 -4.58 27.50
CA GLU A 114 -12.14 -3.50 28.43
C GLU A 114 -13.04 -2.47 27.73
N VAL A 115 -14.24 -2.27 28.25
CA VAL A 115 -15.15 -1.20 27.79
C VAL A 115 -14.54 0.14 28.25
N ILE A 116 -13.70 0.70 27.39
CA ILE A 116 -13.10 2.02 27.60
C ILE A 116 -14.15 3.07 27.20
N ALA A 117 -14.44 4.01 28.11
CA ALA A 117 -15.25 5.16 27.78
C ALA A 117 -14.46 6.12 26.88
N PHE A 118 -14.90 6.28 25.63
CA PHE A 118 -14.34 7.28 24.73
C PHE A 118 -14.99 8.64 25.02
N HIS A 119 -14.18 9.60 25.47
CA HIS A 119 -14.61 10.98 25.63
C HIS A 119 -14.24 11.79 24.37
N PRO A 120 -15.13 12.66 23.86
CA PRO A 120 -14.78 13.53 22.74
C PRO A 120 -13.66 14.49 23.16
N PRO A 121 -12.68 14.79 22.29
CA PRO A 121 -11.73 15.86 22.55
C PRO A 121 -12.48 17.20 22.57
N SER A 122 -11.98 18.16 23.36
CA SER A 122 -12.39 19.55 23.20
C SER A 122 -11.89 20.09 21.86
N PHE A 123 -12.72 20.81 21.12
CA PHE A 123 -12.36 21.38 19.82
C PHE A 123 -12.90 22.81 19.68
N ILE A 124 -12.31 23.56 18.73
CA ILE A 124 -12.79 24.86 18.27
C ILE A 124 -13.58 24.60 16.98
N ASP A 125 -14.81 25.13 16.88
CA ASP A 125 -15.59 25.03 15.64
C ASP A 125 -15.07 26.05 14.62
N ILE A 126 -14.45 25.56 13.55
CA ILE A 126 -13.90 26.39 12.47
C ILE A 126 -14.98 26.97 11.55
N GLY A 127 -16.24 26.55 11.70
CA GLY A 127 -17.38 27.16 11.00
C GLY A 127 -17.84 28.49 11.60
N GLU A 128 -17.37 28.84 12.81
CA GLU A 128 -17.70 30.09 13.48
C GLU A 128 -16.59 31.14 13.30
N GLU A 129 -16.95 32.39 13.01
CA GLU A 129 -16.00 33.51 12.92
C GLU A 129 -15.63 34.06 14.30
N THR A 130 -14.86 33.29 15.08
CA THR A 130 -14.34 33.70 16.38
C THR A 130 -12.89 34.19 16.29
N GLU A 131 -12.43 34.98 17.27
CA GLU A 131 -11.03 35.42 17.37
C GLU A 131 -10.06 34.23 17.39
N ALA A 132 -10.41 33.16 18.13
CA ALA A 132 -9.62 31.93 18.19
C ALA A 132 -9.47 31.25 16.81
N VAL A 133 -10.54 31.24 15.99
CA VAL A 133 -10.49 30.69 14.62
C VAL A 133 -9.63 31.56 13.71
N GLN A 134 -9.71 32.89 13.84
CA GLN A 134 -8.87 33.81 13.08
C GLN A 134 -7.38 33.66 13.42
N GLU A 135 -7.05 33.56 14.72
CA GLU A 135 -5.68 33.30 15.18
C GLU A 135 -5.15 31.95 14.69
N ALA A 136 -5.95 30.89 14.80
CA ALA A 136 -5.60 29.56 14.32
C ALA A 136 -5.37 29.54 12.80
N THR A 137 -6.23 30.23 12.03
CA THR A 137 -6.11 30.37 10.58
C THR A 137 -4.81 31.07 10.20
N LEU A 138 -4.52 32.23 10.82
CA LEU A 138 -3.30 32.99 10.54
C LEU A 138 -2.05 32.19 10.94
N SER A 139 -2.11 31.47 12.07
CA SER A 139 -1.05 30.58 12.51
C SER A 139 -0.78 29.47 11.50
N GLY A 140 -1.84 28.82 10.99
CA GLY A 140 -1.74 27.78 9.96
C GLY A 140 -1.10 28.29 8.67
N ILE A 141 -1.50 29.48 8.19
CA ILE A 141 -0.88 30.08 7.01
C ILE A 141 0.60 30.36 7.28
N ARG A 142 0.94 31.01 8.41
CA ARG A 142 2.33 31.32 8.78
C ARG A 142 3.21 30.07 8.89
N ALA A 143 2.63 28.95 9.31
CA ALA A 143 3.33 27.68 9.47
C ALA A 143 3.58 26.92 8.17
N LEU A 144 3.12 27.38 7.00
CA LEU A 144 3.26 26.63 5.74
C LEU A 144 4.70 26.21 5.41
N SER A 145 5.71 27.00 5.80
CA SER A 145 7.13 26.64 5.64
C SER A 145 7.56 25.38 6.43
N GLN A 146 6.74 24.91 7.35
CA GLN A 146 6.95 23.73 8.20
C GLN A 146 5.98 22.59 7.86
N VAL A 147 5.20 22.71 6.78
CA VAL A 147 4.19 21.75 6.37
C VAL A 147 4.69 20.91 5.20
N ALA A 148 4.20 19.69 5.11
CA ALA A 148 4.26 18.83 3.92
C ALA A 148 2.86 18.24 3.69
N GLU A 149 2.45 18.07 2.43
CA GLU A 149 1.16 17.45 2.12
C GLU A 149 1.33 15.98 1.73
N PHE A 150 0.47 15.13 2.29
CA PHE A 150 0.45 13.70 1.98
C PHE A 150 -0.89 13.33 1.34
N TYR A 151 -0.84 12.84 0.10
CA TYR A 151 -2.01 12.44 -0.66
C TYR A 151 -2.08 10.91 -0.83
N PRO A 152 -3.02 10.22 -0.15
CA PRO A 152 -3.27 8.81 -0.36
C PRO A 152 -4.13 8.60 -1.62
N LEU A 153 -3.49 8.57 -2.78
CA LEU A 153 -4.14 8.49 -4.10
C LEU A 153 -4.34 7.06 -4.63
N GLY A 154 -3.95 6.02 -3.89
CA GLY A 154 -3.94 4.65 -4.40
C GLY A 154 -5.29 3.90 -4.40
N GLY A 155 -6.40 4.60 -4.21
CA GLY A 155 -7.75 4.01 -4.24
C GLY A 155 -8.26 3.71 -5.66
N ALA A 156 -9.02 2.63 -5.80
CA ALA A 156 -9.53 2.09 -7.07
C ALA A 156 -10.74 2.83 -7.65
N ALA A 157 -11.38 3.71 -6.86
CA ALA A 157 -12.55 4.51 -7.24
C ALA A 157 -13.78 3.71 -7.72
N ASP A 158 -13.88 2.41 -7.41
CA ASP A 158 -14.93 1.49 -7.89
C ASP A 158 -16.36 2.06 -7.76
N ARG A 159 -16.65 2.74 -6.65
CA ARG A 159 -17.97 3.33 -6.35
C ARG A 159 -18.38 4.49 -7.27
N LEU A 160 -17.41 5.13 -7.93
CA LEU A 160 -17.68 6.22 -8.86
C LEU A 160 -18.03 5.72 -10.26
N HIS A 161 -17.74 4.45 -10.57
CA HIS A 161 -17.83 3.89 -11.93
C HIS A 161 -17.20 4.82 -12.98
N LEU A 162 -16.08 5.45 -12.60
CA LEU A 162 -15.37 6.38 -13.48
C LEU A 162 -14.66 5.56 -14.56
N VAL A 163 -15.11 5.72 -15.79
CA VAL A 163 -14.57 5.01 -16.95
C VAL A 163 -14.09 5.99 -18.00
N ASP A 164 -13.04 5.61 -18.70
CA ASP A 164 -12.59 6.28 -19.91
C ASP A 164 -13.56 5.93 -21.05
N GLU A 165 -14.15 6.94 -21.69
CA GLU A 165 -15.21 6.74 -22.69
C GLU A 165 -14.69 6.09 -23.98
N GLU A 166 -13.41 6.25 -24.31
CA GLU A 166 -12.82 5.71 -25.53
C GLU A 166 -12.42 4.24 -25.36
N THR A 167 -11.80 3.92 -24.23
CA THR A 167 -11.24 2.58 -23.95
C THR A 167 -12.17 1.68 -23.15
N GLY A 168 -13.16 2.26 -22.45
CA GLY A 168 -14.03 1.56 -21.50
C GLY A 168 -13.32 1.13 -20.21
N LEU A 169 -12.06 1.52 -20.02
CA LEU A 169 -11.27 1.14 -18.85
C LEU A 169 -11.60 2.03 -17.65
N GLU A 170 -11.58 1.46 -16.45
CA GLU A 170 -11.80 2.21 -15.22
C GLU A 170 -10.63 3.16 -14.92
N LEU A 171 -10.96 4.36 -14.44
CA LEU A 171 -10.01 5.43 -14.13
C LEU A 171 -9.90 5.65 -12.62
N PRO A 172 -8.73 6.06 -12.12
CA PRO A 172 -8.56 6.39 -10.71
C PRO A 172 -9.29 7.68 -10.33
N ALA A 173 -9.64 7.84 -9.05
CA ALA A 173 -10.32 9.05 -8.55
C ALA A 173 -9.53 10.34 -8.85
N ALA A 174 -8.20 10.27 -8.92
CA ALA A 174 -7.35 11.40 -9.28
C ALA A 174 -7.69 12.01 -10.64
N LYS A 175 -8.29 11.24 -11.57
CA LYS A 175 -8.74 11.67 -12.90
C LYS A 175 -10.17 12.23 -12.92
N LEU A 176 -10.93 12.12 -11.84
CA LEU A 176 -12.31 12.64 -11.80
C LEU A 176 -12.29 14.14 -12.10
N SER A 177 -13.03 14.55 -13.13
CA SER A 177 -13.07 15.94 -13.57
C SER A 177 -14.19 16.69 -12.85
N TYR A 178 -13.86 17.86 -12.31
CA TYR A 178 -14.79 18.82 -11.76
C TYR A 178 -14.41 20.22 -12.27
N ALA A 179 -15.38 20.92 -12.87
CA ALA A 179 -15.17 22.23 -13.49
C ALA A 179 -14.00 22.26 -14.50
N GLY A 180 -13.82 21.18 -15.27
CA GLY A 180 -12.79 21.08 -16.32
C GLY A 180 -11.39 20.74 -15.82
N LYS A 181 -11.23 20.42 -14.52
CA LYS A 181 -9.95 20.04 -13.91
C LYS A 181 -10.10 18.72 -13.19
N THR A 182 -9.05 17.90 -13.19
CA THR A 182 -9.01 16.69 -12.39
C THR A 182 -8.95 17.01 -10.89
N LEU A 183 -9.40 16.09 -10.04
CA LEU A 183 -9.30 16.25 -8.59
C LEU A 183 -7.86 16.52 -8.11
N LEU A 184 -6.87 15.85 -8.72
CA LEU A 184 -5.46 16.07 -8.37
C LEU A 184 -5.00 17.49 -8.69
N GLU A 185 -5.42 18.05 -9.84
CA GLU A 185 -5.16 19.45 -10.16
C GLU A 185 -5.80 20.39 -9.15
N GLY A 186 -7.03 20.10 -8.71
CA GLY A 186 -7.74 20.89 -7.71
C GLY A 186 -6.99 20.94 -6.37
N LEU A 187 -6.50 19.79 -5.89
CA LEU A 187 -5.72 19.71 -4.64
C LEU A 187 -4.44 20.57 -4.70
N ILE A 188 -3.69 20.47 -5.80
CA ILE A 188 -2.41 21.18 -5.93
C ILE A 188 -2.63 22.68 -6.16
N GLN A 189 -3.73 23.07 -6.82
CA GLN A 189 -4.11 24.47 -6.97
C GLN A 189 -4.54 25.10 -5.65
N ASP A 190 -5.27 24.36 -4.80
CA ASP A 190 -5.61 24.82 -3.46
C ASP A 190 -4.34 25.07 -2.62
N LEU A 191 -3.38 24.15 -2.68
CA LEU A 191 -2.08 24.35 -2.05
C LEU A 191 -1.35 25.59 -2.59
N ALA A 192 -1.29 25.76 -3.91
CA ALA A 192 -0.67 26.93 -4.53
C ALA A 192 -1.35 28.25 -4.11
N ALA A 193 -2.67 28.24 -3.92
CA ALA A 193 -3.40 29.40 -3.41
C ALA A 193 -3.01 29.73 -1.95
N ARG A 194 -2.84 28.71 -1.10
CA ARG A 194 -2.37 28.88 0.28
C ARG A 194 -0.93 29.41 0.34
N GLU A 195 -0.03 28.90 -0.51
CA GLU A 195 1.34 29.41 -0.62
C GLU A 195 1.39 30.87 -1.11
N TYR A 196 0.55 31.21 -2.09
CA TYR A 196 0.41 32.59 -2.57
C TYR A 196 -0.13 33.52 -1.47
N LEU A 197 -1.10 33.06 -0.68
CA LEU A 197 -1.62 33.83 0.45
C LEU A 197 -0.54 34.05 1.53
N HIS A 198 0.27 33.04 1.85
CA HIS A 198 1.42 33.20 2.74
C HIS A 198 2.40 34.25 2.22
N PHE A 199 2.75 34.19 0.93
CA PHE A 199 3.58 35.23 0.31
C PHE A 199 2.95 36.63 0.45
N LYS A 200 1.63 36.77 0.24
CA LYS A 200 0.97 38.07 0.37
C LYS A 200 0.94 38.63 1.80
N LEU A 201 0.87 37.77 2.80
CA LEU A 201 0.80 38.18 4.20
C LEU A 201 2.19 38.40 4.83
N PHE A 202 3.21 37.68 4.37
CA PHE A 202 4.52 37.64 5.03
C PHE A 202 5.71 37.97 4.13
N ASP A 203 5.46 38.29 2.85
CA ASP A 203 6.49 38.60 1.83
C ASP A 203 7.56 37.50 1.69
N GLN A 204 7.16 36.24 1.97
CA GLN A 204 8.04 35.08 1.87
C GLN A 204 7.38 34.01 1.00
N GLN A 205 8.06 33.64 -0.07
CA GLN A 205 7.66 32.51 -0.90
C GLN A 205 8.00 31.20 -0.18
N VAL A 206 7.07 30.25 -0.25
CA VAL A 206 7.22 28.90 0.27
C VAL A 206 6.74 27.92 -0.79
N GLU A 207 7.39 26.77 -0.86
CA GLU A 207 7.01 25.68 -1.74
C GLU A 207 6.89 24.42 -0.88
N VAL A 208 5.66 24.06 -0.56
CA VAL A 208 5.33 22.94 0.32
C VAL A 208 5.61 21.63 -0.45
N PRO A 209 6.42 20.72 0.10
CA PRO A 209 6.67 19.43 -0.52
C PRO A 209 5.41 18.56 -0.49
N ILE A 210 5.24 17.77 -1.55
CA ILE A 210 4.07 16.91 -1.74
C ILE A 210 4.51 15.45 -1.80
N VAL A 211 3.86 14.62 -1.01
CA VAL A 211 4.06 13.18 -0.95
C VAL A 211 2.81 12.50 -1.47
N MET A 212 2.94 11.61 -2.45
CA MET A 212 1.81 10.88 -3.02
C MET A 212 2.03 9.38 -2.90
N MET A 213 1.05 8.69 -2.30
CA MET A 213 0.99 7.24 -2.34
C MET A 213 -0.02 6.79 -3.38
N THR A 214 0.44 6.12 -4.43
CA THR A 214 -0.40 5.59 -5.52
C THR A 214 -0.55 4.07 -5.39
N SER A 215 -1.24 3.41 -6.33
CA SER A 215 -1.27 1.95 -6.45
C SER A 215 -1.00 1.51 -7.89
N LEU A 216 -0.75 0.21 -8.09
CA LEU A 216 -0.68 -0.39 -9.43
C LEU A 216 -2.04 -0.90 -9.91
N GLU A 217 -3.06 -0.90 -9.05
CA GLU A 217 -4.41 -1.27 -9.44
C GLU A 217 -4.94 -0.27 -10.49
N LYS A 218 -5.49 -0.81 -11.59
CA LYS A 218 -6.08 -0.02 -12.68
C LYS A 218 -5.15 1.09 -13.22
N ASN A 219 -3.85 0.81 -13.31
CA ASN A 219 -2.84 1.77 -13.79
C ASN A 219 -2.80 3.10 -13.02
N ASN A 220 -3.26 3.13 -11.76
CA ASN A 220 -3.40 4.34 -10.95
C ASN A 220 -2.11 5.17 -10.91
N HIS A 221 -0.95 4.54 -10.65
CA HIS A 221 0.34 5.22 -10.63
C HIS A 221 0.65 5.95 -11.95
N SER A 222 0.49 5.27 -13.08
CA SER A 222 0.78 5.84 -14.41
C SER A 222 -0.16 7.02 -14.72
N HIS A 223 -1.45 6.90 -14.38
CA HIS A 223 -2.39 7.99 -14.55
C HIS A 223 -2.06 9.23 -13.70
N VAL A 224 -1.64 9.04 -12.44
CA VAL A 224 -1.20 10.13 -11.57
C VAL A 224 0.03 10.82 -12.13
N LEU A 225 1.05 10.06 -12.55
CA LEU A 225 2.24 10.61 -13.19
C LEU A 225 1.91 11.38 -14.47
N ALA A 226 1.02 10.84 -15.31
CA ALA A 226 0.59 11.50 -16.54
C ALA A 226 -0.10 12.85 -16.28
N ILE A 227 -0.89 12.99 -15.21
CA ILE A 227 -1.47 14.28 -14.82
C ILE A 227 -0.35 15.26 -14.43
N CYS A 228 0.59 14.84 -13.57
CA CYS A 228 1.71 15.69 -13.16
C CYS A 228 2.55 16.15 -14.36
N GLU A 229 2.87 15.24 -15.29
CA GLU A 229 3.68 15.54 -16.47
C GLU A 229 2.93 16.47 -17.45
N ALA A 230 1.65 16.20 -17.72
CA ALA A 230 0.83 17.06 -18.58
C ALA A 230 0.70 18.48 -18.04
N MET A 231 0.69 18.65 -16.72
CA MET A 231 0.65 19.95 -16.04
C MET A 231 2.03 20.56 -15.79
N ASN A 232 3.09 20.00 -16.38
CA ASN A 232 4.48 20.40 -16.17
C ASN A 232 4.83 20.54 -14.68
N TRP A 233 4.48 19.51 -13.90
CA TRP A 233 4.65 19.44 -12.44
C TRP A 233 4.04 20.64 -11.71
N PHE A 234 2.97 21.22 -12.26
CA PHE A 234 2.25 22.36 -11.69
C PHE A 234 3.14 23.60 -11.48
N GLY A 235 4.18 23.75 -12.31
CA GLY A 235 5.16 24.82 -12.19
C GLY A 235 6.17 24.65 -11.05
N ARG A 236 6.15 23.50 -10.37
CA ARG A 236 7.10 23.14 -9.30
C ARG A 236 8.21 22.26 -9.84
N GLU A 237 9.31 22.16 -9.13
CA GLU A 237 10.33 21.16 -9.45
C GLU A 237 9.85 19.73 -9.14
N LYS A 238 10.18 18.77 -10.02
CA LYS A 238 9.86 17.34 -9.82
C LYS A 238 10.40 16.80 -8.48
N LYS A 239 11.52 17.34 -7.98
CA LYS A 239 12.11 16.93 -6.70
C LYS A 239 11.23 17.23 -5.48
N ASN A 240 10.28 18.16 -5.61
CA ASN A 240 9.31 18.50 -4.56
C ASN A 240 8.22 17.45 -4.40
N PHE A 241 8.16 16.48 -5.31
CA PHE A 241 7.23 15.38 -5.27
C PHE A 241 7.94 14.09 -4.84
N ARG A 242 7.47 13.48 -3.76
CA ARG A 242 7.86 12.13 -3.34
C ARG A 242 6.71 11.18 -3.65
N ILE A 243 6.87 10.34 -4.68
CA ILE A 243 5.81 9.43 -5.14
C ILE A 243 6.25 7.98 -4.93
N PHE A 244 5.39 7.18 -4.30
CA PHE A 244 5.62 5.74 -4.13
C PHE A 244 4.32 4.95 -4.26
N THR A 245 4.45 3.68 -4.64
CA THR A 245 3.32 2.77 -4.81
C THR A 245 3.11 1.93 -3.56
N GLN A 246 1.87 1.84 -3.08
CA GLN A 246 1.49 0.85 -2.07
C GLN A 246 1.47 -0.57 -2.66
N PRO A 247 1.76 -1.60 -1.85
CA PRO A 247 1.65 -2.98 -2.28
C PRO A 247 0.19 -3.36 -2.56
N LEU A 248 0.00 -4.30 -3.49
CA LEU A 248 -1.27 -4.98 -3.67
C LEU A 248 -1.24 -6.28 -2.86
N VAL A 249 -2.13 -6.41 -1.89
CA VAL A 249 -2.23 -7.55 -0.97
C VAL A 249 -3.30 -8.53 -1.45
N PRO A 250 -3.16 -9.84 -1.18
CA PRO A 250 -4.20 -10.82 -1.53
C PRO A 250 -5.53 -10.55 -0.83
N ALA A 251 -6.62 -10.55 -1.60
CA ALA A 251 -7.95 -10.66 -1.03
C ALA A 251 -8.15 -12.06 -0.46
N VAL A 252 -8.87 -12.17 0.66
CA VAL A 252 -9.11 -13.45 1.34
C VAL A 252 -10.60 -13.73 1.48
N ASP A 253 -10.99 -15.01 1.42
CA ASP A 253 -12.35 -15.47 1.73
C ASP A 253 -12.56 -15.63 3.25
N GLN A 254 -13.74 -16.15 3.65
CA GLN A 254 -14.11 -16.30 5.06
C GLN A 254 -13.31 -17.40 5.76
N GLU A 255 -12.79 -18.36 4.99
CA GLU A 255 -11.96 -19.46 5.44
C GLU A 255 -10.48 -19.06 5.53
N GLY A 256 -10.10 -17.91 4.96
CA GLY A 256 -8.75 -17.38 4.90
C GLY A 256 -7.96 -17.81 3.67
N ASN A 257 -8.58 -18.42 2.66
CA ASN A 257 -7.92 -18.69 1.38
C ASN A 257 -7.88 -17.44 0.52
N TRP A 258 -6.85 -17.34 -0.33
CA TRP A 258 -6.72 -16.20 -1.23
C TRP A 258 -7.70 -16.30 -2.38
N CYS A 259 -8.50 -15.26 -2.61
CA CYS A 259 -9.38 -15.21 -3.76
C CYS A 259 -8.55 -15.19 -5.06
N LEU A 260 -9.00 -15.90 -6.10
CA LEU A 260 -8.27 -16.04 -7.37
C LEU A 260 -9.07 -15.51 -8.56
N LEU A 261 -8.36 -14.95 -9.53
CA LEU A 261 -8.87 -14.67 -10.87
C LEU A 261 -8.62 -15.84 -11.84
N GLY A 262 -7.67 -16.71 -11.50
CA GLY A 262 -7.26 -17.89 -12.24
C GLY A 262 -6.00 -18.50 -11.61
N PRO A 263 -5.48 -19.61 -12.18
CA PRO A 263 -4.23 -20.23 -11.73
C PRO A 263 -3.09 -19.22 -11.71
N LEU A 264 -2.30 -19.22 -10.62
CA LEU A 264 -1.18 -18.30 -10.37
C LEU A 264 -1.56 -16.81 -10.36
N SER A 265 -2.85 -16.49 -10.32
CA SER A 265 -3.36 -15.13 -10.43
C SER A 265 -4.29 -14.80 -9.26
N PRO A 266 -3.75 -14.59 -8.04
CA PRO A 266 -4.54 -14.13 -6.92
C PRO A 266 -5.15 -12.76 -7.22
N LEU A 267 -6.35 -12.54 -6.72
CA LEU A 267 -6.99 -11.24 -6.70
C LEU A 267 -6.25 -10.36 -5.68
N LEU A 268 -5.47 -9.40 -6.19
CA LEU A 268 -4.73 -8.46 -5.35
C LEU A 268 -5.43 -7.11 -5.30
N LYS A 269 -5.48 -6.50 -4.12
CA LYS A 269 -6.10 -5.20 -3.85
C LYS A 269 -5.16 -4.30 -3.03
N PRO A 270 -5.27 -2.97 -3.11
CA PRO A 270 -4.48 -2.06 -2.30
C PRO A 270 -4.59 -2.36 -0.80
N GLY A 271 -3.45 -2.39 -0.10
CA GLY A 271 -3.37 -2.74 1.33
C GLY A 271 -4.02 -1.74 2.31
N GLY A 272 -4.61 -0.66 1.80
CA GLY A 272 -5.29 0.37 2.58
C GLY A 272 -4.42 1.61 2.84
N HIS A 273 -5.08 2.75 3.07
CA HIS A 273 -4.40 4.05 3.16
C HIS A 273 -3.41 4.14 4.34
N GLY A 274 -3.56 3.31 5.38
CA GLY A 274 -2.63 3.24 6.52
C GLY A 274 -1.20 2.83 6.14
N ALA A 275 -1.01 2.18 4.99
CA ALA A 275 0.32 1.82 4.47
C ALA A 275 1.21 3.05 4.21
N LEU A 276 0.61 4.24 4.05
CA LEU A 276 1.26 5.51 3.77
C LEU A 276 2.44 5.78 4.71
N TRP A 277 2.22 5.65 6.02
CA TRP A 277 3.20 6.04 7.03
C TRP A 277 4.42 5.14 7.03
N LYS A 278 4.20 3.83 6.93
CA LYS A 278 5.29 2.85 6.83
C LYS A 278 6.07 3.05 5.54
N LEU A 279 5.40 3.22 4.40
CA LEU A 279 6.07 3.43 3.12
C LEU A 279 6.86 4.74 3.11
N ALA A 280 6.30 5.82 3.67
CA ALA A 280 7.02 7.08 3.79
C ALA A 280 8.31 6.91 4.61
N TYR A 281 8.25 6.16 5.71
CA TYR A 281 9.44 5.82 6.50
C TYR A 281 10.45 4.97 5.70
N ASP A 282 10.01 3.85 5.12
CA ASP A 282 10.86 2.92 4.35
C ASP A 282 11.50 3.58 3.12
N LYS A 283 10.86 4.61 2.55
CA LYS A 283 11.34 5.37 1.40
C LYS A 283 12.17 6.60 1.78
N GLY A 284 12.43 6.83 3.06
CA GLY A 284 13.22 7.97 3.53
C GLY A 284 12.55 9.32 3.24
N VAL A 285 11.22 9.39 3.30
CA VAL A 285 10.48 10.65 3.06
C VAL A 285 10.66 11.64 4.21
N PHE A 286 10.86 11.13 5.43
CA PHE A 286 11.04 11.96 6.64
C PHE A 286 12.50 12.34 6.92
N THR A 287 13.43 11.99 6.03
CA THR A 287 14.89 12.19 6.20
C THR A 287 15.45 13.16 5.18
#